data_AF-A0A1S8C7N6-F1
#
_entry.id   AF-A0A1S8C7N6-F1
#
_cell.length_a   1.000
_cell.length_b   1.000
_cell.length_c   1.000
_cell.angle_alpha   90.00
_cell.angle_beta   90.00
_cell.angle_gamma   90.00
#
_symmetry.space_group_name_H-M   'P 1'
#
loop_
_entity.id
_entity.type
_entity.pdbx_description
1 polymer ?
#
loop_
_entity_poly.entity_id
_entity_poly.type
_entity_poly.pdbx_seq_one_letter_code
_entity_poly.pdbx_strand_id
1 'polypeptide(L)'
;MTRWTDDLRSSLDERLDAHRAAMHDSLDGLTEEEVRARLVPSRTTLLGLLQHVTYVEAVWFGQAVTGASTRELGVPSSPGRSFVLRRTATIASVRAAHEHRCAASRQTMAGLALDDEVT
;
A
#
# COMPACT_ATOMS: atom_id res chain seq x y z
N MET A 1 24.14 -6.57 18.99
CA MET A 1 22.71 -6.18 19.04
C MET A 1 21.87 -6.88 17.96
N THR A 2 22.41 -7.87 17.24
CA THR A 2 21.88 -8.32 15.94
C THR A 2 20.66 -9.24 16.01
N ARG A 3 20.61 -10.19 16.97
CA ARG A 3 19.50 -11.15 17.03
C ARG A 3 18.13 -10.50 17.36
N TRP A 4 18.11 -9.53 18.27
CA TRP A 4 16.86 -8.86 18.65
C TRP A 4 16.30 -8.03 17.49
N THR A 5 17.15 -7.23 16.82
CA THR A 5 16.72 -6.45 15.66
C THR A 5 16.22 -7.33 14.52
N ASP A 6 16.82 -8.50 14.30
CA ASP A 6 16.38 -9.46 13.29
C ASP A 6 15.01 -10.07 13.64
N ASP A 7 14.81 -10.50 14.89
CA ASP A 7 13.54 -11.04 15.38
C ASP A 7 12.41 -9.98 15.30
N LEU A 8 12.71 -8.72 15.61
CA LEU A 8 11.77 -7.60 15.47
C LEU A 8 11.42 -7.32 14.01
N ARG A 9 12.41 -7.35 13.11
CA ARG A 9 12.20 -7.16 11.68
C ARG A 9 11.27 -8.22 11.12
N SER A 10 11.52 -9.49 11.44
CA SER A 10 10.63 -10.60 11.06
C SER A 10 9.21 -10.39 11.57
N SER A 11 9.06 -10.02 12.85
CA SER A 11 7.75 -9.76 13.46
C SER A 11 7.00 -8.60 12.79
N LEU A 12 7.73 -7.56 12.35
CA LEU A 12 7.15 -6.43 11.63
C LEU A 12 6.72 -6.82 10.22
N ASP A 13 7.56 -7.57 9.49
CA ASP A 13 7.26 -8.06 8.14
C ASP A 13 6.02 -8.96 8.15
N GLU A 14 5.91 -9.89 9.11
CA GLU A 14 4.73 -10.73 9.31
C GLU A 14 3.47 -9.90 9.56
N ARG A 15 3.55 -8.89 10.43
CA ARG A 15 2.42 -7.99 10.71
C ARG A 15 2.04 -7.21 9.46
N LEU A 16 2.99 -6.66 8.72
CA LEU A 16 2.71 -5.93 7.49
C LEU A 16 2.01 -6.82 6.46
N ASP A 17 2.46 -8.07 6.30
CA ASP A 17 1.82 -9.01 5.39
C ASP A 17 0.42 -9.42 5.82
N ALA A 18 0.17 -9.58 7.13
CA ALA A 18 -1.18 -9.80 7.64
C ALA A 18 -2.12 -8.61 7.34
N HIS A 19 -1.65 -7.36 7.44
CA HIS A 19 -2.46 -6.19 7.11
C HIS A 19 -2.71 -6.07 5.60
N ARG A 20 -1.71 -6.38 4.77
CA ARG A 20 -1.85 -6.43 3.30
C ARG A 20 -2.90 -7.47 2.88
N ALA A 21 -2.86 -8.65 3.48
CA ALA A 21 -3.86 -9.69 3.29
C ALA A 21 -5.25 -9.23 3.75
N ALA A 22 -5.38 -8.66 4.95
CA ALA A 22 -6.67 -8.16 5.46
C ALA A 22 -7.31 -7.08 4.55
N MET A 23 -6.51 -6.21 3.93
CA MET A 23 -7.01 -5.25 2.94
C MET A 23 -7.59 -5.94 1.69
N HIS A 24 -6.97 -7.03 1.26
CA HIS A 24 -7.46 -7.88 0.18
C HIS A 24 -8.74 -8.58 0.60
N ASP A 25 -8.72 -9.31 1.71
CA ASP A 25 -9.87 -10.07 2.23
C ASP A 25 -11.11 -9.20 2.44
N SER A 26 -10.92 -7.91 2.75
CA SER A 26 -12.02 -6.94 2.92
C SER A 26 -12.89 -6.72 1.67
N LEU A 27 -12.42 -7.13 0.49
CA LEU A 27 -13.17 -7.04 -0.77
C LEU A 27 -13.75 -8.38 -1.22
N ASP A 28 -13.50 -9.47 -0.48
CA ASP A 28 -13.92 -10.81 -0.90
C ASP A 28 -15.44 -10.96 -0.87
N GLY A 29 -15.98 -11.59 -1.92
CA GLY A 29 -17.41 -11.81 -2.08
C GLY A 29 -18.23 -10.57 -2.46
N LEU A 30 -17.59 -9.39 -2.61
CA LEU A 30 -18.26 -8.16 -3.00
C LEU A 30 -18.25 -7.95 -4.52
N THR A 31 -19.31 -7.32 -5.03
CA THR A 31 -19.42 -6.85 -6.41
C THR A 31 -18.66 -5.54 -6.62
N GLU A 32 -18.39 -5.21 -7.89
CA GLU A 32 -17.74 -3.93 -8.26
C GLU A 32 -18.55 -2.73 -7.80
N GLU A 33 -19.88 -2.83 -7.84
CA GLU A 33 -20.79 -1.79 -7.36
C GLU A 33 -20.69 -1.60 -5.85
N GLU A 34 -20.67 -2.68 -5.08
CA GLU A 34 -20.60 -2.64 -3.61
C GLU A 34 -19.29 -2.05 -3.11
N VAL A 35 -18.14 -2.46 -3.69
CA VAL A 35 -16.84 -1.92 -3.27
C VAL A 35 -16.67 -0.44 -3.63
N ARG A 36 -17.50 0.10 -4.53
CA ARG A 36 -17.54 1.50 -4.96
C ARG A 36 -18.58 2.33 -4.21
N ALA A 37 -19.41 1.71 -3.39
CA ALA A 37 -20.43 2.41 -2.62
C ALA A 37 -19.78 3.33 -1.58
N ARG A 38 -20.33 4.54 -1.46
CA ARG A 38 -19.99 5.49 -0.38
C ARG A 38 -20.98 5.30 0.75
N LEU A 39 -20.51 4.83 1.90
CA LEU A 39 -21.36 4.50 3.05
C LEU A 39 -21.32 5.57 4.17
N VAL A 40 -20.43 6.56 4.04
CA VAL A 40 -20.29 7.67 4.99
C VAL A 40 -20.17 8.99 4.21
N PRO A 41 -20.42 10.17 4.84
CA PRO A 41 -20.25 11.50 4.23
C PRO A 41 -18.79 11.89 3.93
N SER A 42 -18.05 11.02 3.24
CA SER A 42 -16.67 11.21 2.83
C SER A 42 -16.46 10.68 1.40
N ARG A 43 -15.24 10.79 0.87
CA ARG A 43 -14.88 10.23 -0.43
C ARG A 43 -14.48 8.75 -0.37
N THR A 44 -14.43 8.15 0.83
CA THR A 44 -13.97 6.77 0.99
C THR A 44 -14.98 5.75 0.45
N THR A 45 -14.43 4.71 -0.15
CA THR A 45 -15.09 3.49 -0.63
C THR A 45 -14.14 2.34 -0.33
N LEU A 46 -14.59 1.09 -0.27
CA LEU A 46 -13.71 -0.04 0.01
C LEU A 46 -12.61 -0.18 -1.06
N LEU A 47 -12.98 -0.09 -2.34
CA LEU A 47 -12.01 -0.12 -3.44
C LEU A 47 -11.07 1.10 -3.40
N GLY A 48 -11.59 2.27 -3.02
CA GLY A 48 -10.81 3.49 -2.84
C GLY A 48 -9.81 3.39 -1.70
N LEU A 49 -10.12 2.64 -0.64
CA LEU A 49 -9.19 2.37 0.46
C LEU A 49 -8.05 1.47 0.01
N LEU A 50 -8.32 0.40 -0.76
CA LEU A 50 -7.24 -0.42 -1.34
C LEU A 50 -6.33 0.39 -2.29
N GLN A 51 -6.91 1.26 -3.12
CA GLN A 51 -6.12 2.16 -3.97
C GLN A 51 -5.30 3.16 -3.12
N HIS A 52 -5.86 3.66 -2.03
CA HIS A 52 -5.15 4.56 -1.12
C HIS A 52 -3.97 3.86 -0.44
N VAL A 53 -4.14 2.66 0.11
CA VAL A 53 -3.01 1.94 0.73
C VAL A 53 -1.94 1.55 -0.29
N THR A 54 -2.32 1.29 -1.55
CA THR A 54 -1.36 1.15 -2.67
C THR A 54 -0.52 2.41 -2.86
N TYR A 55 -1.12 3.60 -2.74
CA TYR A 55 -0.39 4.86 -2.75
C TYR A 55 0.52 5.01 -1.52
N VAL A 56 0.03 4.64 -0.33
CA VAL A 56 0.78 4.74 0.93
C VAL A 56 2.04 3.85 0.92
N GLU A 57 1.95 2.65 0.35
CA GLU A 57 3.12 1.78 0.11
C GLU A 57 4.20 2.51 -0.72
N ALA A 58 3.81 3.21 -1.79
CA ALA A 58 4.75 3.97 -2.60
C ALA A 58 5.37 5.16 -1.85
N VAL A 59 4.59 5.83 -1.00
CA VAL A 59 5.11 6.97 -0.22
C VAL A 59 6.13 6.51 0.83
N TRP A 60 5.81 5.48 1.61
CA TRP A 60 6.69 5.04 2.69
C TRP A 60 7.90 4.26 2.17
N PHE A 61 7.69 3.25 1.33
CA PHE A 61 8.78 2.38 0.90
C PHE A 61 9.47 2.87 -0.39
N GLY A 62 8.86 3.80 -1.12
CA GLY A 62 9.49 4.45 -2.26
C GLY A 62 10.03 5.81 -1.87
N GLN A 63 9.15 6.78 -1.66
CA GLN A 63 9.56 8.18 -1.50
C GLN A 63 10.38 8.42 -0.24
N ALA A 64 9.93 7.94 0.92
CA ALA A 64 10.61 8.22 2.19
C ALA A 64 11.96 7.49 2.29
N VAL A 65 12.08 6.31 1.69
CA VAL A 65 13.33 5.52 1.73
C VAL A 65 14.32 5.95 0.66
N THR A 66 13.87 6.27 -0.56
CA THR A 66 14.78 6.54 -1.69
C THR A 66 14.87 8.00 -2.09
N GLY A 67 14.08 8.89 -1.48
CA GLY A 67 13.95 10.29 -1.88
C GLY A 67 13.24 10.51 -3.22
N ALA A 68 12.72 9.45 -3.87
CA ALA A 68 12.07 9.56 -5.17
C ALA A 68 10.78 10.38 -5.08
N SER A 69 10.55 11.26 -6.05
CA SER A 69 9.33 12.04 -6.13
C SER A 69 8.11 11.16 -6.43
N THR A 70 6.91 11.63 -6.03
CA THR A 70 5.64 10.96 -6.39
C THR A 70 5.48 10.78 -7.91
N ARG A 71 6.05 11.70 -8.70
CA ARG A 71 6.08 11.61 -10.18
C ARG A 71 6.91 10.42 -10.65
N GLU A 72 8.13 10.26 -10.12
CA GLU A 72 9.02 9.14 -10.47
C GLU A 72 8.40 7.80 -10.07
N LEU A 73 7.71 7.78 -8.92
CA LEU A 73 7.01 6.59 -8.44
C LEU A 73 5.70 6.29 -9.18
N GLY A 74 5.27 7.18 -10.08
CA GLY A 74 4.03 7.03 -10.86
C GLY A 74 2.76 7.10 -10.01
N VAL A 75 2.79 7.82 -8.89
CA VAL A 75 1.67 7.91 -7.95
C VAL A 75 1.10 9.34 -7.86
N PRO A 76 -0.15 9.51 -7.39
CA PRO A 76 -0.75 10.83 -7.25
C PRO A 76 0.08 11.80 -6.41
N SER A 77 0.03 13.09 -6.76
CA SER A 77 0.80 14.14 -6.06
C SER A 77 0.28 14.52 -4.68
N SER A 78 -0.87 13.98 -4.25
CA SER A 78 -1.39 14.22 -2.90
C SER A 78 -2.21 13.04 -2.37
N PRO A 79 -2.28 12.86 -1.03
CA PRO A 79 -3.09 11.83 -0.42
C PRO A 79 -4.56 11.90 -0.82
N GLY A 80 -5.15 13.10 -0.89
CA GLY A 80 -6.56 13.25 -1.30
C GLY A 80 -6.86 12.77 -2.72
N ARG A 81 -5.89 12.84 -3.64
CA ARG A 81 -6.04 12.35 -5.02
C ARG A 81 -5.95 10.83 -5.12
N SER A 82 -5.31 10.15 -4.16
CA SER A 82 -5.17 8.69 -4.18
C SER A 82 -6.49 7.93 -3.99
N PHE A 83 -7.51 8.58 -3.42
CA PHE A 83 -8.87 8.03 -3.34
C PHE A 83 -9.67 8.13 -4.66
N VAL A 84 -9.15 8.83 -5.67
CA VAL A 84 -9.86 9.03 -6.94
C VAL A 84 -9.65 7.81 -7.83
N LEU A 85 -10.64 6.91 -7.84
CA LEU A 85 -10.66 5.73 -8.71
C LEU A 85 -10.86 6.14 -10.17
N ARG A 86 -10.15 5.46 -11.09
CA ARG A 86 -10.48 5.51 -12.52
C ARG A 86 -11.83 4.82 -12.75
N ARG A 87 -12.58 5.28 -13.75
CA ARG A 87 -13.83 4.63 -14.17
C ARG A 87 -13.63 3.16 -14.58
N THR A 88 -12.45 2.85 -15.12
CA THR A 88 -12.06 1.51 -15.57
C THR A 88 -11.40 0.66 -14.49
N ALA A 89 -11.24 1.18 -13.26
CA ALA A 89 -10.71 0.38 -12.18
C ALA A 89 -11.68 -0.79 -11.87
N THR A 90 -11.13 -1.91 -11.45
CA THR A 90 -11.84 -3.10 -10.98
C THR A 90 -11.15 -3.61 -9.73
N ILE A 91 -11.84 -4.43 -8.93
CA ILE A 91 -11.25 -5.16 -7.79
C ILE A 91 -9.94 -5.83 -8.24
N ALA A 92 -9.99 -6.59 -9.33
CA ALA A 92 -8.83 -7.29 -9.87
C ALA A 92 -7.67 -6.33 -10.21
N SER A 93 -7.94 -5.21 -10.91
CA SER A 93 -6.88 -4.27 -11.30
C SER A 93 -6.24 -3.57 -10.10
N VAL A 94 -7.03 -3.25 -9.07
CA VAL A 94 -6.52 -2.54 -7.89
C VAL A 94 -5.77 -3.51 -6.98
N ARG A 95 -6.22 -4.76 -6.84
CA ARG A 95 -5.46 -5.83 -6.17
C ARG A 95 -4.10 -6.08 -6.84
N ALA A 96 -4.08 -6.21 -8.17
CA ALA A 96 -2.84 -6.40 -8.91
C ALA A 96 -1.89 -5.20 -8.76
N ALA A 97 -2.42 -3.97 -8.78
CA ALA A 97 -1.62 -2.78 -8.54
C ALA A 97 -1.05 -2.73 -7.11
N HIS A 98 -1.84 -3.15 -6.11
CA HIS A 98 -1.40 -3.26 -4.73
C HIS A 98 -0.29 -4.30 -4.57
N GLU A 99 -0.48 -5.52 -5.09
CA GLU A 99 0.50 -6.60 -5.05
C GLU A 99 1.83 -6.21 -5.70
N HIS A 100 1.76 -5.61 -6.90
CA HIS A 100 2.94 -5.10 -7.59
C HIS A 100 3.67 -4.06 -6.75
N ARG A 101 2.92 -3.16 -6.10
CA ARG A 101 3.52 -2.15 -5.23
C ARG A 101 4.14 -2.77 -3.98
N CYS A 102 3.47 -3.71 -3.30
CA CYS A 102 4.05 -4.41 -2.15
C CYS A 102 5.33 -5.18 -2.53
N ALA A 103 5.38 -5.77 -3.73
CA ALA A 103 6.61 -6.40 -4.24
C ALA A 103 7.74 -5.38 -4.41
N ALA A 104 7.45 -4.19 -4.97
CA ALA A 104 8.43 -3.11 -5.04
C ALA A 104 8.86 -2.63 -3.65
N SER A 105 7.95 -2.49 -2.69
CA SER A 105 8.26 -2.15 -1.30
C SER A 105 9.25 -3.15 -0.68
N ARG A 106 9.02 -4.46 -0.86
CA ARG A 106 9.94 -5.50 -0.39
C ARG A 106 11.32 -5.37 -1.02
N GLN A 107 11.38 -5.10 -2.32
CA GLN A 107 12.64 -4.92 -3.04
C GLN A 107 13.42 -3.73 -2.50
N THR A 108 12.77 -2.59 -2.28
CA THR A 108 13.44 -1.42 -1.70
C THR A 108 13.99 -1.71 -0.30
N MET A 109 13.23 -2.44 0.52
CA MET A 109 13.62 -2.75 1.90
C MET A 109 14.61 -3.91 2.02
N ALA A 110 14.83 -4.72 0.97
CA ALA A 110 15.58 -5.99 1.08
C ALA A 110 17.03 -5.81 1.56
N GLY A 111 17.64 -4.66 1.26
CA GLY A 111 19.02 -4.35 1.65
C GLY A 111 19.17 -3.60 2.97
N LEU A 112 18.08 -3.22 3.64
CA LEU A 112 18.11 -2.36 4.83
C LEU A 112 17.93 -3.18 6.12
N ALA A 113 18.79 -2.91 7.10
CA ALA A 113 18.63 -3.34 8.48
C ALA A 113 17.53 -2.51 9.17
N LEU A 114 17.03 -3.01 10.30
CA LEU A 114 15.93 -2.35 11.03
C LEU A 114 16.36 -1.02 11.66
N ASP A 115 17.64 -0.89 12.00
CA ASP A 115 18.26 0.28 12.63
C ASP A 115 18.96 1.22 11.63
N ASP A 116 18.80 0.99 10.32
CA ASP A 116 19.30 1.91 9.30
C ASP A 116 18.54 3.25 9.34
N GLU A 117 19.29 4.35 9.25
CA GLU A 117 18.75 5.69 9.08
C GLU A 117 18.82 6.12 7.61
N VAL A 118 17.68 6.53 7.06
CA VAL A 118 17.58 7.11 5.71
C VAL A 118 17.46 8.63 5.82
N THR A 119 18.29 9.36 5.07
CA THR A 119 18.39 10.84 5.11
C THR A 119 18.03 11.46 3.78
#